data_AF-A0A955KU61-F1
#
_entry.id   AF-A0A955KU61-F1
#
_cell.length_a   1.000
_cell.length_b   1.000
_cell.length_c   1.000
_cell.angle_alpha   90.00
_cell.angle_beta   90.00
_cell.angle_gamma   90.00
#
_symmetry.space_group_name_H-M   'P 1'
#
loop_
_entity.id
_entity.type
_entity.pdbx_description
1 polymer ?
#
loop_
_entity_poly.entity_id
_entity_poly.type
_entity_poly.pdbx_seq_one_letter_code
_entity_poly.pdbx_strand_id
1 'polypeptide(L)'
;MLKIKSPKPTSVVLIALFSIGFVVLGVNVLRFFGGTVLPDTLTTSVEFITSTITASGVVTAQNQAKLNFQTSGKLTRLPFKEGDRVKAGQTIAQLDTYALQRQLATTLNNYRSTRDTFDQTQENSENNVLTAQLAPTYFKVSNDVNDAIKRIVDQNQASLDNSVINVELANYALQLSRLTSPLDGIVTHQDVNVAGVNITPTTSFTVADPDSMVFRANIPAAYIDYVQPGNQVKLSVDGVDQKIEATVAKLYPTKVTLPSGQSVYQVDIQSDELLQLSKLDQTGQAIISTNSENVALVPAWTVVGGDSIWIIQDGVPELRQVTVGKIHGSQIEVTDGLSPDDTLVVNPKYVASLWYSLL
;
A
#
# COMPACT_ATOMS: atom_id res chain seq x y z
N MET A 1 -11.86 36.90 92.95
CA MET A 1 -10.79 37.69 92.28
C MET A 1 -9.50 36.88 92.29
N LEU A 2 -9.11 36.23 91.18
CA LEU A 2 -7.81 35.55 91.06
C LEU A 2 -6.75 36.55 90.56
N LYS A 3 -5.69 36.76 91.35
CA LYS A 3 -4.50 37.53 90.97
C LYS A 3 -3.57 36.65 90.12
N ILE A 4 -3.34 37.02 88.87
CA ILE A 4 -2.30 36.43 88.02
C ILE A 4 -0.95 37.02 88.44
N LYS A 5 -0.01 36.16 88.82
CA LYS A 5 1.34 36.48 89.25
C LYS A 5 2.25 36.63 88.02
N SER A 6 2.86 37.80 87.84
CA SER A 6 3.78 38.08 86.73
C SER A 6 5.02 37.17 86.78
N PRO A 7 5.54 36.69 85.63
CA PRO A 7 6.74 35.87 85.59
C PRO A 7 8.00 36.67 85.94
N LYS A 8 8.98 36.01 86.57
CA LYS A 8 10.28 36.59 86.96
C LYS A 8 11.10 36.96 85.71
N PRO A 9 11.93 38.02 85.75
CA PRO A 9 12.61 38.58 84.57
C PRO A 9 13.60 37.63 83.87
N THR A 10 14.02 36.53 84.50
CA THR A 10 14.93 35.54 83.88
C THR A 10 14.24 34.55 82.94
N SER A 11 12.94 34.31 83.08
CA SER A 11 12.19 33.37 82.24
C SER A 11 11.79 33.96 80.89
N VAL A 12 11.68 35.29 80.79
CA VAL A 12 11.30 35.99 79.55
C VAL A 12 12.47 36.05 78.55
N VAL A 13 13.71 36.12 79.04
CA VAL A 13 14.92 36.19 78.20
C VAL A 13 15.22 34.84 77.52
N LEU A 14 14.96 33.72 78.19
CA LEU A 14 15.19 32.38 77.65
C LEU A 14 14.19 32.00 76.55
N ILE A 15 12.93 32.44 76.66
CA ILE A 15 11.90 32.21 75.62
C ILE A 15 12.20 33.07 74.38
N ALA A 16 12.67 34.31 74.58
CA ALA A 16 13.06 35.20 73.49
C ALA A 16 14.24 34.65 72.67
N LEU A 17 15.27 34.10 73.34
CA LEU A 17 16.43 33.48 72.66
C LEU A 17 16.06 32.21 71.89
N PHE A 18 15.15 31.38 72.40
CA PHE A 18 14.66 30.18 71.70
C PHE A 18 13.83 30.53 70.47
N SER A 19 12.99 31.57 70.55
CA SER A 19 12.21 32.05 69.40
C SER A 19 13.08 32.65 68.30
N ILE A 20 14.16 33.35 68.65
CA ILE A 20 15.11 33.88 67.65
C ILE A 20 15.86 32.74 66.97
N GLY A 21 16.25 31.70 67.72
CA GLY A 21 16.86 30.49 67.16
C GLY A 21 15.94 29.76 66.16
N PHE A 22 14.65 29.62 66.46
CA PHE A 22 13.68 28.98 65.57
C PHE A 22 13.34 29.82 64.33
N VAL A 23 13.35 31.15 64.44
CA VAL A 23 13.16 32.05 63.30
C VAL A 23 14.41 32.06 62.41
N VAL A 24 15.62 32.02 62.97
CA VAL A 24 16.86 31.94 62.17
C VAL A 24 17.03 30.56 61.52
N LEU A 25 16.63 29.47 62.20
CA LEU A 25 16.57 28.14 61.58
C LEU A 25 15.46 28.08 60.52
N GLY A 26 14.27 28.60 60.83
CA GLY A 26 13.12 28.60 59.91
C GLY A 26 13.36 29.45 58.66
N VAL A 27 14.06 30.58 58.77
CA VAL A 27 14.44 31.43 57.63
C VAL A 27 15.57 30.80 56.81
N ASN A 28 16.51 30.07 57.43
CA ASN A 28 17.51 29.32 56.66
C ASN A 28 16.93 28.07 56.00
N VAL A 29 15.97 27.38 56.63
CA VAL A 29 15.24 26.25 56.03
C VAL A 29 14.30 26.73 54.91
N LEU A 30 13.60 27.86 55.06
CA LEU A 30 12.80 28.45 53.96
C LEU A 30 13.67 28.97 52.81
N ARG A 31 14.90 29.43 53.08
CA ARG A 31 15.87 29.74 52.02
C ARG A 31 16.44 28.49 51.34
N PHE A 32 16.39 27.33 52.01
CA PHE A 32 16.82 26.05 51.44
C PHE A 32 15.77 25.40 50.52
N PHE A 33 14.47 25.74 50.69
CA PHE A 33 13.38 25.24 49.85
C PHE A 33 12.95 26.18 48.72
N GLY A 34 13.60 27.34 48.57
CA GLY A 34 13.42 28.19 47.39
C GLY A 34 14.18 27.58 46.22
N GLY A 35 13.50 26.76 45.41
CA GLY A 35 14.07 26.23 44.17
C GLY A 35 14.70 27.35 43.35
N THR A 36 15.98 27.22 43.03
CA THR A 36 16.71 28.20 42.22
C THR A 36 16.11 28.19 40.82
N VAL A 37 15.15 29.09 40.57
CA VAL A 37 14.57 29.26 39.24
C VAL A 37 15.69 29.76 38.32
N LEU A 38 16.13 28.92 37.38
CA LEU A 38 17.12 29.35 36.40
C LEU A 38 16.50 30.44 35.51
N PRO A 39 17.25 31.49 35.15
CA PRO A 39 16.80 32.46 34.16
C PRO A 39 16.42 31.79 32.84
N ASP A 40 15.36 32.25 32.18
CA ASP A 40 14.90 31.73 30.87
C ASP A 40 16.00 31.69 29.80
N THR A 41 17.04 32.52 29.95
CA THR A 41 18.21 32.59 29.07
C THR A 41 19.16 31.38 29.19
N LEU A 42 18.96 30.50 30.17
CA LEU A 42 19.73 29.27 30.39
C LEU A 42 18.94 28.00 30.03
N THR A 43 17.76 28.15 29.44
CA THR A 43 16.88 27.05 29.07
C THR A 43 16.54 27.05 27.58
N THR A 44 16.35 25.88 26.99
CA THR A 44 15.81 25.73 25.62
C THR A 44 14.75 24.65 25.58
N SER A 45 13.70 24.84 24.77
CA SER A 45 12.72 23.79 24.49
C SER A 45 13.36 22.70 23.64
N VAL A 46 12.92 21.46 23.83
CA VAL A 46 13.33 20.33 22.99
C VAL A 46 12.63 20.43 21.63
N GLU A 47 13.41 20.45 20.54
CA GLU A 47 12.87 20.33 19.19
C GLU A 47 12.96 18.86 18.76
N PHE A 48 11.80 18.22 18.61
CA PHE A 48 11.70 16.88 18.05
C PHE A 48 11.69 16.98 16.53
N ILE A 49 12.62 16.30 15.86
CA ILE A 49 12.53 16.18 14.41
C ILE A 49 11.46 15.13 14.10
N THR A 50 10.39 15.53 13.42
CA THR A 50 9.64 14.56 12.61
C THR A 50 10.56 14.16 11.47
N SER A 51 11.15 12.97 11.56
CA SER A 51 11.91 12.44 10.43
C SER A 51 10.94 12.32 9.25
N THR A 52 11.26 12.99 8.15
CA THR A 52 10.46 12.91 6.93
C THR A 52 11.27 12.24 5.85
N ILE A 53 10.65 11.30 5.14
CA ILE A 53 11.20 10.75 3.91
C ILE A 53 10.52 11.46 2.75
N THR A 54 11.32 12.12 1.92
CA THR A 54 10.84 12.65 0.64
C THR A 54 11.08 11.60 -0.44
N ALA A 55 10.03 11.25 -1.17
CA ALA A 55 10.08 10.30 -2.26
C ALA A 55 9.34 10.81 -3.49
N SER A 56 9.93 10.60 -4.67
CA SER A 56 9.25 10.88 -5.93
C SER A 56 8.33 9.72 -6.30
N GLY A 57 7.25 10.04 -7.01
CA GLY A 57 6.28 9.06 -7.43
C GLY A 57 5.38 9.57 -8.54
N VAL A 58 4.35 8.77 -8.83
CA VAL A 58 3.41 9.03 -9.91
C VAL A 58 1.99 8.66 -9.48
N VAL A 59 1.00 9.45 -9.89
CA VAL A 59 -0.42 9.13 -9.75
C VAL A 59 -0.76 8.02 -10.75
N THR A 60 -1.25 6.88 -10.27
CA THR A 60 -1.58 5.71 -11.09
C THR A 60 -2.85 5.04 -10.58
N ALA A 61 -3.48 4.22 -11.42
CA ALA A 61 -4.62 3.41 -11.00
C ALA A 61 -4.14 2.10 -10.40
N GLN A 62 -4.65 1.74 -9.22
CA GLN A 62 -4.36 0.46 -8.60
C GLN A 62 -4.93 -0.69 -9.42
N ASN A 63 -6.15 -0.52 -9.94
CA ASN A 63 -6.80 -1.48 -10.82
C ASN A 63 -6.64 -1.03 -12.27
N GLN A 64 -5.80 -1.73 -13.02
CA GLN A 64 -5.67 -1.54 -14.45
C GLN A 64 -5.48 -2.88 -15.16
N ALA A 65 -6.00 -2.97 -16.37
CA ALA A 65 -5.86 -4.13 -17.23
C ALA A 65 -5.09 -3.73 -18.49
N LYS A 66 -3.90 -4.32 -18.66
CA LYS A 66 -3.18 -4.30 -19.93
C LYS A 66 -3.63 -5.49 -20.76
N LEU A 67 -4.21 -5.21 -21.90
CA LEU A 67 -4.91 -6.16 -22.75
C LEU A 67 -4.20 -6.25 -24.10
N ASN A 68 -4.11 -7.46 -24.63
CA ASN A 68 -3.55 -7.75 -25.94
C ASN A 68 -4.29 -8.92 -26.58
N PHE A 69 -4.24 -8.99 -27.91
CA PHE A 69 -4.76 -10.16 -28.62
C PHE A 69 -3.81 -11.35 -28.48
N GLN A 70 -4.36 -12.56 -28.38
CA GLN A 70 -3.55 -13.78 -28.36
C GLN A 70 -2.99 -14.14 -29.74
N THR A 71 -3.60 -13.62 -30.81
CA THR A 71 -3.25 -13.92 -32.20
C THR A 71 -3.07 -12.65 -33.02
N SER A 72 -2.22 -12.70 -34.05
CA SER A 72 -2.13 -11.63 -35.05
C SER A 72 -3.37 -11.60 -35.94
N GLY A 73 -3.70 -10.42 -36.47
CA GLY A 73 -4.81 -10.28 -37.42
C GLY A 73 -5.08 -8.84 -37.81
N LYS A 74 -6.02 -8.65 -38.74
CA LYS A 74 -6.48 -7.32 -39.15
C LYS A 74 -7.45 -6.77 -38.12
N LEU A 75 -7.18 -5.61 -37.54
CA LEU A 75 -8.11 -4.91 -36.65
C LEU A 75 -9.26 -4.34 -37.50
N THR A 76 -10.51 -4.75 -37.24
CA THR A 76 -11.68 -4.30 -38.01
C THR A 76 -12.60 -3.37 -37.24
N ARG A 77 -12.62 -3.46 -35.90
CA ARG A 77 -13.38 -2.53 -35.05
C ARG A 77 -12.53 -2.01 -33.91
N LEU A 78 -12.60 -0.70 -33.70
CA LEU A 78 -12.00 0.02 -32.58
C LEU A 78 -13.00 1.10 -32.13
N PRO A 79 -14.06 0.73 -31.39
CA PRO A 79 -15.16 1.63 -31.07
C PRO A 79 -14.83 2.71 -30.02
N PHE A 80 -13.76 2.52 -29.24
CA PHE A 80 -13.35 3.44 -28.18
C PHE A 80 -11.98 4.02 -28.48
N LYS A 81 -11.77 5.27 -28.10
CA LYS A 81 -10.49 5.99 -28.14
C LYS A 81 -9.94 6.17 -26.73
N GLU A 82 -8.68 6.54 -26.63
CA GLU A 82 -8.10 7.00 -25.37
C GLU A 82 -8.94 8.14 -24.76
N GLY A 83 -9.23 8.04 -23.47
CA GLY A 83 -10.13 8.93 -22.74
C GLY A 83 -11.59 8.48 -22.69
N ASP A 84 -12.01 7.53 -23.53
CA ASP A 84 -13.39 7.03 -23.49
C ASP A 84 -13.63 6.08 -22.32
N ARG A 85 -14.84 6.12 -21.75
CA ARG A 85 -15.30 5.19 -20.72
C ARG A 85 -15.77 3.88 -21.32
N VAL A 86 -15.42 2.77 -20.68
CA VAL A 86 -15.81 1.41 -21.04
C VAL A 86 -16.35 0.67 -19.82
N LYS A 87 -17.23 -0.29 -20.06
CA LYS A 87 -17.74 -1.21 -19.04
C LYS A 87 -17.10 -2.59 -19.14
N ALA A 88 -17.07 -3.32 -18.04
CA ALA A 88 -16.71 -4.72 -18.02
C ALA A 88 -17.53 -5.52 -19.05
N GLY A 89 -16.85 -6.38 -19.81
CA GLY A 89 -17.41 -7.16 -20.90
C GLY A 89 -17.60 -6.42 -22.23
N GLN A 90 -17.44 -5.09 -22.28
CA GLN A 90 -17.54 -4.37 -23.55
C GLN A 90 -16.34 -4.66 -24.45
N THR A 91 -16.61 -4.87 -25.74
CA THR A 91 -15.57 -5.09 -26.75
C THR A 91 -14.86 -3.78 -27.08
N ILE A 92 -13.59 -3.69 -26.72
CA ILE A 92 -12.76 -2.51 -26.95
C ILE A 92 -12.05 -2.54 -28.31
N ALA A 93 -11.79 -3.73 -28.83
CA ALA A 93 -11.17 -3.95 -30.13
C ALA A 93 -11.61 -5.31 -30.70
N GLN A 94 -11.67 -5.43 -32.02
CA GLN A 94 -12.03 -6.69 -32.68
C GLN A 94 -11.20 -6.92 -33.94
N LEU A 95 -10.62 -8.12 -34.06
CA LEU A 95 -9.95 -8.59 -35.27
C LEU A 95 -10.96 -8.98 -36.35
N ASP A 96 -10.50 -9.20 -37.57
CA ASP A 96 -11.33 -9.78 -38.63
C ASP A 96 -11.79 -11.19 -38.23
N THR A 97 -13.09 -11.40 -38.26
CA THR A 97 -13.72 -12.64 -37.82
C THR A 97 -14.32 -13.45 -38.95
N TYR A 98 -14.19 -13.01 -40.21
CA TYR A 98 -14.95 -13.62 -41.31
C TYR A 98 -14.58 -15.09 -41.48
N ALA A 99 -13.29 -15.40 -41.57
CA ALA A 99 -12.81 -16.78 -41.69
C ALA A 99 -13.21 -17.64 -40.47
N LEU A 100 -13.10 -17.09 -39.27
CA LEU A 100 -13.47 -17.79 -38.02
C LEU A 100 -14.97 -18.11 -37.97
N GLN A 101 -15.82 -17.17 -38.39
CA GLN A 101 -17.27 -17.37 -38.48
C GLN A 101 -17.63 -18.43 -39.53
N ARG A 102 -16.94 -18.44 -40.68
CA ARG A 102 -17.13 -19.48 -41.71
C ARG A 102 -16.70 -20.85 -41.21
N GLN A 103 -15.58 -20.91 -40.48
CA GLN A 103 -15.11 -22.16 -39.88
C GLN A 103 -16.11 -22.69 -38.85
N LEU A 104 -16.60 -21.85 -37.94
CA LEU A 104 -17.62 -22.23 -36.96
C LEU A 104 -18.89 -22.76 -37.64
N ALA A 105 -19.35 -22.11 -38.71
CA ALA A 105 -20.51 -22.57 -39.47
C ALA A 105 -20.30 -23.96 -40.10
N THR A 106 -19.11 -24.21 -40.68
CA THR A 106 -18.76 -25.52 -41.22
C THR A 106 -18.71 -26.58 -40.12
N THR A 107 -18.11 -26.28 -38.97
CA THR A 107 -18.03 -27.21 -37.84
C THR A 107 -19.40 -27.53 -37.25
N LEU A 108 -20.31 -26.54 -37.17
CA LEU A 108 -21.69 -26.76 -36.76
C LEU A 108 -22.46 -27.66 -37.73
N ASN A 109 -22.23 -27.55 -39.04
CA ASN A 109 -22.85 -28.44 -40.02
C ASN A 109 -22.31 -29.88 -39.89
N ASN A 110 -21.01 -30.04 -39.64
CA ASN A 110 -20.42 -31.35 -39.38
C ASN A 110 -20.99 -31.98 -38.09
N TYR A 111 -21.08 -31.22 -37.00
CA TYR A 111 -21.73 -31.65 -35.76
C TYR A 111 -23.16 -32.15 -36.02
N ARG A 112 -23.97 -31.39 -36.79
CA ARG A 112 -25.34 -31.81 -37.14
C ARG A 112 -25.35 -33.14 -37.88
N SER A 113 -24.52 -33.28 -38.90
CA SER A 113 -24.40 -34.52 -39.68
C SER A 113 -23.97 -35.72 -38.82
N THR A 114 -23.00 -35.52 -37.92
CA THR A 114 -22.53 -36.56 -37.00
C THR A 114 -23.59 -36.93 -35.97
N ARG A 115 -24.32 -35.95 -35.43
CA ARG A 115 -25.45 -36.19 -34.53
C ARG A 115 -26.54 -37.00 -35.24
N ASP A 116 -26.96 -36.60 -36.43
CA ASP A 116 -27.99 -37.31 -37.18
C ASP A 116 -27.56 -38.76 -37.50
N THR A 117 -26.27 -39.00 -37.74
CA THR A 117 -25.70 -40.35 -37.92
C THR A 117 -25.74 -41.17 -36.62
N PHE A 118 -25.41 -40.56 -35.48
CA PHE A 118 -25.50 -41.19 -34.17
C PHE A 118 -26.96 -41.58 -33.86
N ASP A 119 -27.90 -40.63 -34.01
CA ASP A 119 -29.33 -40.85 -33.77
C ASP A 119 -29.85 -42.00 -34.64
N GLN A 120 -29.53 -41.99 -35.94
CA GLN A 120 -29.91 -43.06 -36.86
C GLN A 120 -29.31 -44.42 -36.47
N THR A 121 -28.07 -44.43 -35.98
CA THR A 121 -27.40 -45.67 -35.53
C THR A 121 -28.06 -46.20 -34.27
N GLN A 122 -28.41 -45.32 -33.33
CA GLN A 122 -29.11 -45.66 -32.11
C GLN A 122 -30.50 -46.24 -32.43
N GLU A 123 -31.28 -45.57 -33.28
CA GLU A 123 -32.58 -46.08 -33.73
C GLU A 123 -32.46 -47.44 -34.44
N ASN A 124 -31.46 -47.62 -35.29
CA ASN A 124 -31.22 -48.90 -35.96
C ASN A 124 -30.80 -50.01 -34.99
N SER A 125 -30.08 -49.67 -33.92
CA SER A 125 -29.74 -50.59 -32.83
C SER A 125 -31.00 -51.00 -32.07
N GLU A 126 -31.83 -50.04 -31.66
CA GLU A 126 -33.06 -50.27 -30.89
C GLU A 126 -34.11 -51.07 -31.69
N ASN A 127 -34.22 -50.79 -33.00
CA ASN A 127 -35.14 -51.49 -33.90
C ASN A 127 -34.61 -52.84 -34.43
N ASN A 128 -33.48 -53.35 -33.90
CA ASN A 128 -32.81 -54.59 -34.33
C ASN A 128 -32.37 -54.61 -35.82
N VAL A 129 -32.31 -53.45 -36.48
CA VAL A 129 -31.84 -53.33 -37.88
C VAL A 129 -30.36 -53.71 -37.97
N LEU A 130 -29.54 -53.24 -37.02
CA LEU A 130 -28.11 -53.61 -36.97
C LEU A 130 -27.92 -55.11 -36.69
N THR A 131 -28.76 -55.70 -35.83
CA THR A 131 -28.75 -57.15 -35.57
C THR A 131 -29.03 -57.95 -36.85
N ALA A 132 -30.03 -57.54 -37.63
CA ALA A 132 -30.38 -58.19 -38.89
C ALA A 132 -29.29 -58.03 -39.96
N GLN A 133 -28.52 -56.94 -39.94
CA GLN A 133 -27.39 -56.72 -40.84
C GLN A 133 -26.15 -57.56 -40.46
N LEU A 134 -25.95 -57.80 -39.16
CA LEU A 134 -24.75 -58.46 -38.63
C LEU A 134 -24.92 -59.98 -38.42
N ALA A 135 -26.14 -60.47 -38.23
CA ALA A 135 -26.43 -61.89 -38.10
C ALA A 135 -26.62 -62.53 -39.50
N PRO A 136 -25.75 -63.44 -39.96
CA PRO A 136 -26.00 -64.19 -41.19
C PRO A 136 -27.28 -65.00 -41.04
N THR A 137 -27.99 -65.23 -42.17
CA THR A 137 -29.36 -65.78 -42.32
C THR A 137 -29.69 -67.09 -41.56
N TYR A 138 -28.76 -67.69 -40.82
CA TYR A 138 -28.93 -68.97 -40.12
C TYR A 138 -28.34 -69.07 -38.69
N PHE A 139 -28.03 -67.98 -37.97
CA PHE A 139 -27.43 -68.08 -36.62
C PHE A 139 -28.25 -67.42 -35.50
N LYS A 140 -28.33 -68.10 -34.34
CA LYS A 140 -28.76 -67.51 -33.06
C LYS A 140 -27.95 -66.24 -32.81
N VAL A 141 -28.60 -65.13 -32.44
CA VAL A 141 -27.91 -63.91 -31.97
C VAL A 141 -26.92 -64.32 -30.88
N SER A 142 -25.62 -64.26 -31.19
CA SER A 142 -24.55 -64.56 -30.22
C SER A 142 -24.23 -63.30 -29.42
N ASN A 143 -23.59 -63.46 -28.26
CA ASN A 143 -23.07 -62.33 -27.49
C ASN A 143 -22.13 -61.45 -28.33
N ASP A 144 -21.43 -62.03 -29.31
CA ASP A 144 -20.53 -61.30 -30.21
C ASP A 144 -21.24 -60.26 -31.09
N VAL A 145 -22.49 -60.53 -31.51
CA VAL A 145 -23.29 -59.59 -32.31
C VAL A 145 -23.70 -58.40 -31.46
N ASN A 146 -24.14 -58.65 -30.22
CA ASN A 146 -24.50 -57.59 -29.28
C ASN A 146 -23.28 -56.72 -28.94
N ASP A 147 -22.12 -57.34 -28.71
CA ASP A 147 -20.87 -56.62 -28.46
C ASP A 147 -20.42 -55.81 -29.68
N ALA A 148 -20.64 -56.30 -30.90
CA ALA A 148 -20.35 -55.56 -32.13
C ALA A 148 -21.26 -54.34 -32.30
N ILE A 149 -22.57 -54.48 -32.06
CA ILE A 149 -23.53 -53.37 -32.10
C ILE A 149 -23.13 -52.30 -31.07
N LYS A 150 -22.83 -52.73 -29.84
CA LYS A 150 -22.38 -51.82 -28.78
C LYS A 150 -21.14 -51.03 -29.22
N ARG A 151 -20.13 -51.69 -29.80
CA ARG A 151 -18.94 -50.99 -30.34
C ARG A 151 -19.27 -49.98 -31.42
N ILE A 152 -20.24 -50.26 -32.29
CA ILE A 152 -20.68 -49.33 -33.35
C ILE A 152 -21.36 -48.09 -32.73
N VAL A 153 -22.28 -48.29 -31.78
CA VAL A 153 -22.95 -47.18 -31.08
C VAL A 153 -21.92 -46.37 -30.28
N ASP A 154 -21.05 -47.03 -29.52
CA ASP A 154 -19.98 -46.38 -28.73
C ASP A 154 -19.05 -45.57 -29.65
N GLN A 155 -18.70 -46.10 -30.82
CA GLN A 155 -17.86 -45.40 -31.81
C GLN A 155 -18.56 -44.14 -32.36
N ASN A 156 -19.85 -44.22 -32.67
CA ASN A 156 -20.61 -43.07 -33.18
C ASN A 156 -20.87 -42.03 -32.08
N GLN A 157 -21.04 -42.45 -30.82
CA GLN A 157 -21.06 -41.54 -29.67
C GLN A 157 -19.73 -40.80 -29.55
N ALA A 158 -18.60 -41.51 -29.61
CA ALA A 158 -17.28 -40.88 -29.55
C ALA A 158 -17.05 -39.91 -30.72
N SER A 159 -17.56 -40.21 -31.91
CA SER A 159 -17.53 -39.28 -33.05
C SER A 159 -18.39 -38.03 -32.78
N LEU A 160 -19.58 -38.18 -32.20
CA LEU A 160 -20.43 -37.07 -31.77
C LEU A 160 -19.71 -36.19 -30.74
N ASP A 161 -19.13 -36.78 -29.70
CA ASP A 161 -18.41 -36.07 -28.65
C ASP A 161 -17.25 -35.22 -29.23
N ASN A 162 -16.47 -35.81 -30.15
CA ASN A 162 -15.41 -35.08 -30.85
C ASN A 162 -15.95 -33.90 -31.68
N SER A 163 -17.11 -34.07 -32.32
CA SER A 163 -17.72 -32.99 -33.10
C SER A 163 -18.21 -31.82 -32.22
N VAL A 164 -18.67 -32.10 -30.99
CA VAL A 164 -18.99 -31.07 -29.98
C VAL A 164 -17.75 -30.28 -29.61
N ILE A 165 -16.66 -30.96 -29.25
CA ILE A 165 -15.38 -30.32 -28.91
C ILE A 165 -14.89 -29.42 -30.06
N ASN A 166 -15.02 -29.87 -31.31
CA ASN A 166 -14.62 -29.06 -32.46
C ASN A 166 -15.45 -27.77 -32.58
N VAL A 167 -16.76 -27.81 -32.29
CA VAL A 167 -17.60 -26.60 -32.25
C VAL A 167 -17.13 -25.66 -31.15
N GLU A 168 -16.85 -26.19 -29.96
CA GLU A 168 -16.34 -25.39 -28.83
C GLU A 168 -15.02 -24.71 -29.16
N LEU A 169 -14.07 -25.42 -29.76
CA LEU A 169 -12.78 -24.86 -30.20
C LEU A 169 -12.96 -23.75 -31.25
N ALA A 170 -13.82 -23.97 -32.24
CA ALA A 170 -14.10 -22.97 -33.27
C ALA A 170 -14.78 -21.71 -32.69
N ASN A 171 -15.68 -21.89 -31.72
CA ASN A 171 -16.33 -20.78 -31.02
C ASN A 171 -15.35 -20.03 -30.10
N TYR A 172 -14.47 -20.75 -29.40
CA TYR A 172 -13.45 -20.14 -28.55
C TYR A 172 -12.46 -19.31 -29.37
N ALA A 173 -12.02 -19.79 -30.54
CA ALA A 173 -11.20 -19.00 -31.46
C ALA A 173 -11.90 -17.69 -31.89
N LEU A 174 -13.21 -17.73 -32.12
CA LEU A 174 -14.00 -16.53 -32.40
C LEU A 174 -14.06 -15.58 -31.19
N GLN A 175 -14.16 -16.09 -29.96
CA GLN A 175 -14.12 -15.25 -28.76
C GLN A 175 -12.77 -14.55 -28.60
N LEU A 176 -11.66 -15.26 -28.85
CA LEU A 176 -10.30 -14.69 -28.78
C LEU A 176 -10.03 -13.56 -29.79
N SER A 177 -10.83 -13.47 -30.85
CA SER A 177 -10.77 -12.38 -31.82
C SER A 177 -11.36 -11.05 -31.29
N ARG A 178 -12.00 -11.07 -30.12
CA ARG A 178 -12.57 -9.90 -29.45
C ARG A 178 -11.77 -9.61 -28.20
N LEU A 179 -11.28 -8.38 -28.10
CA LEU A 179 -10.68 -7.86 -26.89
C LEU A 179 -11.77 -7.16 -26.08
N THR A 180 -12.00 -7.62 -24.86
CA THR A 180 -13.03 -7.05 -23.97
C THR A 180 -12.38 -6.47 -22.72
N SER A 181 -13.00 -5.43 -22.16
CA SER A 181 -12.55 -4.88 -20.88
C SER A 181 -12.94 -5.83 -19.74
N PRO A 182 -12.02 -6.20 -18.83
CA PRO A 182 -12.36 -7.01 -17.65
C PRO A 182 -12.94 -6.17 -16.50
N LEU A 183 -12.90 -4.84 -16.60
CA LEU A 183 -13.33 -3.90 -15.56
C LEU A 183 -14.07 -2.70 -16.16
N ASP A 184 -14.84 -2.01 -15.34
CA ASP A 184 -15.37 -0.68 -15.66
C ASP A 184 -14.21 0.32 -15.54
N GLY A 185 -14.03 1.20 -16.54
CA GLY A 185 -12.89 2.10 -16.52
C GLY A 185 -12.78 3.05 -17.71
N ILE A 186 -11.61 3.62 -17.88
CA ILE A 186 -11.24 4.54 -18.97
C ILE A 186 -10.12 3.90 -19.78
N VAL A 187 -10.21 4.00 -21.11
CA VAL A 187 -9.11 3.61 -21.99
C VAL A 187 -7.96 4.61 -21.83
N THR A 188 -6.83 4.18 -21.28
CA THR A 188 -5.68 5.05 -21.01
C THR A 188 -4.56 4.94 -22.04
N HIS A 189 -4.53 3.84 -22.78
CA HIS A 189 -3.48 3.60 -23.78
C HIS A 189 -4.01 2.73 -24.92
N GLN A 190 -3.64 3.07 -26.15
CA GLN A 190 -3.83 2.24 -27.34
C GLN A 190 -2.60 2.37 -28.24
N ASP A 191 -1.91 1.25 -28.52
CA ASP A 191 -0.78 1.24 -29.47
C ASP A 191 -1.21 1.60 -30.91
N VAL A 192 -2.51 1.44 -31.23
CA VAL A 192 -3.11 1.73 -32.53
C VAL A 192 -4.42 2.48 -32.33
N ASN A 193 -4.62 3.56 -33.06
CA ASN A 193 -5.79 4.45 -32.94
C ASN A 193 -6.76 4.40 -34.15
N VAL A 194 -6.49 3.55 -35.14
CA VAL A 194 -7.33 3.38 -36.34
C VAL A 194 -7.58 1.91 -36.67
N ALA A 195 -8.79 1.59 -37.11
CA ALA A 195 -9.12 0.28 -37.66
C ALA A 195 -8.57 0.14 -39.10
N GLY A 196 -8.43 -1.11 -39.56
CA GLY A 196 -8.02 -1.46 -40.92
C GLY A 196 -6.57 -1.92 -41.05
N VAL A 197 -5.78 -1.85 -39.98
CA VAL A 197 -4.37 -2.26 -39.95
C VAL A 197 -4.20 -3.67 -39.40
N ASN A 198 -3.07 -4.32 -39.74
CA ASN A 198 -2.69 -5.60 -39.13
C ASN A 198 -1.94 -5.35 -37.83
N ILE A 199 -2.26 -6.14 -36.80
CA ILE A 199 -1.65 -6.06 -35.47
C ILE A 199 -1.13 -7.44 -35.04
N THR A 200 -0.24 -7.43 -34.06
CA THR A 200 0.40 -8.63 -33.47
C THR A 200 0.02 -8.73 -31.97
N PRO A 201 0.30 -9.86 -31.31
CA PRO A 201 0.08 -10.01 -29.86
C PRO A 201 0.85 -9.04 -28.96
N THR A 202 1.79 -8.27 -29.51
CA THR A 202 2.51 -7.23 -28.79
C THR A 202 1.75 -5.90 -28.75
N THR A 203 0.78 -5.68 -29.64
CA THR A 203 -0.10 -4.52 -29.63
C THR A 203 -0.99 -4.56 -28.39
N SER A 204 -0.92 -3.51 -27.60
CA SER A 204 -1.53 -3.42 -26.27
C SER A 204 -2.53 -2.27 -26.16
N PHE A 205 -3.51 -2.50 -25.31
CA PHE A 205 -4.55 -1.57 -24.93
C PHE A 205 -4.61 -1.56 -23.40
N THR A 206 -4.78 -0.41 -22.77
CA THR A 206 -4.88 -0.33 -21.32
C THR A 206 -6.21 0.29 -20.92
N VAL A 207 -6.88 -0.35 -19.97
CA VAL A 207 -8.07 0.20 -19.30
C VAL A 207 -7.74 0.35 -17.83
N ALA A 208 -7.95 1.54 -17.29
CA ALA A 208 -7.71 1.85 -15.88
C ALA A 208 -9.03 2.21 -15.18
N ASP A 209 -9.19 1.75 -13.95
CA ASP A 209 -10.28 2.13 -13.07
C ASP A 209 -9.98 3.50 -12.44
N PRO A 210 -10.74 4.55 -12.79
CA PRO A 210 -10.52 5.90 -12.28
C PRO A 210 -10.84 6.04 -10.79
N ASP A 211 -11.60 5.11 -10.20
CA ASP A 211 -11.97 5.17 -8.78
C ASP A 211 -10.94 4.48 -7.88
N SER A 212 -9.82 4.01 -8.46
CA SER A 212 -8.74 3.29 -7.79
C SER A 212 -7.41 4.05 -7.77
N MET A 213 -7.43 5.39 -7.87
CA MET A 213 -6.20 6.18 -7.95
C MET A 213 -5.39 6.17 -6.66
N VAL A 214 -4.08 5.98 -6.81
CA VAL A 214 -3.07 6.05 -5.75
C VAL A 214 -1.86 6.81 -6.25
N PHE A 215 -1.12 7.44 -5.35
CA PHE A 215 0.20 7.95 -5.64
C PHE A 215 1.23 6.87 -5.32
N ARG A 216 1.87 6.29 -6.35
CA ARG A 216 2.90 5.26 -6.19
C ARG A 216 4.26 5.92 -6.03
N ALA A 217 4.76 5.94 -4.79
CA ALA A 217 6.06 6.51 -4.45
C ALA A 217 7.17 5.45 -4.52
N ASN A 218 8.35 5.87 -4.92
CA ASN A 218 9.57 5.05 -4.93
C ASN A 218 10.43 5.40 -3.71
N ILE A 219 10.40 4.55 -2.68
CA ILE A 219 11.14 4.73 -1.43
C ILE A 219 12.53 4.11 -1.57
N PRO A 220 13.63 4.86 -1.37
CA PRO A 220 14.97 4.26 -1.36
C PRO A 220 15.06 3.11 -0.36
N ALA A 221 15.70 2.01 -0.74
CA ALA A 221 15.78 0.81 0.09
C ALA A 221 16.39 1.06 1.48
N ALA A 222 17.22 2.08 1.65
CA ALA A 222 17.82 2.46 2.93
C ALA A 222 16.81 3.03 3.95
N TYR A 223 15.63 3.46 3.50
CA TYR A 223 14.64 4.13 4.35
C TYR A 223 13.34 3.32 4.52
N ILE A 224 13.23 2.15 3.89
CA ILE A 224 11.97 1.39 3.85
C ILE A 224 11.51 0.92 5.23
N ASP A 225 12.44 0.61 6.14
CA ASP A 225 12.13 0.13 7.49
C ASP A 225 11.36 1.17 8.35
N TYR A 226 11.41 2.45 7.96
CA TYR A 226 10.71 3.54 8.62
C TYR A 226 9.35 3.87 7.99
N VAL A 227 8.97 3.20 6.89
CA VAL A 227 7.71 3.42 6.18
C VAL A 227 6.76 2.25 6.43
N GLN A 228 5.60 2.55 6.99
CA GLN A 228 4.57 1.59 7.34
C GLN A 228 3.19 2.07 6.88
N PRO A 229 2.25 1.14 6.61
CA PRO A 229 0.84 1.50 6.42
C PRO A 229 0.33 2.38 7.57
N GLY A 230 -0.36 3.46 7.23
CA GLY A 230 -0.89 4.45 8.17
C GLY A 230 0.01 5.67 8.40
N ASN A 231 1.27 5.70 7.93
CA ASN A 231 2.06 6.94 7.99
C ASN A 231 1.35 8.08 7.24
N GLN A 232 1.36 9.26 7.86
CA GLN A 232 0.83 10.48 7.27
C GLN A 232 1.75 10.96 6.14
N VAL A 233 1.14 11.41 5.05
CA VAL A 233 1.87 11.86 3.87
C VAL A 233 1.28 13.18 3.38
N LYS A 234 2.17 14.13 3.10
CA LYS A 234 1.83 15.33 2.32
C LYS A 234 2.30 15.12 0.89
N LEU A 235 1.35 15.06 -0.03
CA LEU A 235 1.61 14.94 -1.45
C LEU A 235 1.66 16.32 -2.11
N SER A 236 2.60 16.47 -3.04
CA SER A 236 2.66 17.57 -4.00
C SER A 236 2.66 16.94 -5.39
N VAL A 237 1.56 17.10 -6.12
CA VAL A 237 1.41 16.56 -7.48
C VAL A 237 1.63 17.68 -8.49
N ASP A 238 2.39 17.41 -9.54
CA ASP A 238 2.74 18.42 -10.54
C ASP A 238 1.48 18.90 -11.28
N GLY A 239 1.27 20.22 -11.29
CA GLY A 239 0.08 20.85 -11.85
C GLY A 239 -1.12 20.91 -10.91
N VAL A 240 -0.94 20.57 -9.63
CA VAL A 240 -1.93 20.76 -8.56
C VAL A 240 -1.34 21.72 -7.52
N ASP A 241 -1.98 22.88 -7.34
CA ASP A 241 -1.44 23.94 -6.46
C ASP A 241 -1.55 23.60 -4.96
N GLN A 242 -2.55 22.80 -4.60
CA GLN A 242 -2.81 22.43 -3.22
C GLN A 242 -2.05 21.15 -2.84
N LYS A 243 -1.50 21.14 -1.63
CA LYS A 243 -0.95 19.91 -1.04
C LYS A 243 -2.09 19.00 -0.65
N ILE A 244 -1.97 17.72 -1.00
CA ILE A 244 -2.98 16.70 -0.72
C ILE A 244 -2.54 15.95 0.54
N GLU A 245 -3.39 15.92 1.55
CA GLU A 245 -3.19 15.08 2.72
C GLU A 245 -3.56 13.62 2.36
N ALA A 246 -2.68 12.69 2.70
CA ALA A 246 -2.77 11.30 2.28
C ALA A 246 -2.17 10.37 3.34
N THR A 247 -2.36 9.07 3.15
CA THR A 247 -1.76 8.06 4.02
C THR A 247 -1.12 6.95 3.22
N VAL A 248 -0.05 6.36 3.78
CA VAL A 248 0.52 5.14 3.22
C VAL A 248 -0.52 4.02 3.34
N ALA A 249 -1.02 3.52 2.23
CA ALA A 249 -2.02 2.46 2.21
C ALA A 249 -1.37 1.07 2.12
N LYS A 250 -0.34 0.94 1.29
CA LYS A 250 0.28 -0.36 1.00
C LYS A 250 1.76 -0.23 0.69
N LEU A 251 2.56 -1.10 1.30
CA LEU A 251 3.98 -1.27 1.00
C LEU A 251 4.18 -2.57 0.21
N TYR A 252 4.87 -2.49 -0.93
CA TYR A 252 5.20 -3.66 -1.72
C TYR A 252 6.51 -4.27 -1.21
N PRO A 253 6.56 -5.58 -0.86
CA PRO A 253 7.74 -6.19 -0.24
C PRO A 253 8.86 -6.50 -1.25
N THR A 254 8.68 -6.16 -2.52
CA THR A 254 9.63 -6.44 -3.59
C THR A 254 10.43 -5.20 -3.96
N LYS A 255 11.75 -5.36 -4.01
CA LYS A 255 12.69 -4.32 -4.44
C LYS A 255 12.66 -4.17 -5.97
N VAL A 256 12.63 -2.92 -6.45
CA VAL A 256 12.70 -2.54 -7.87
C VAL A 256 13.97 -1.74 -8.11
N THR A 257 14.68 -2.03 -9.20
CA THR A 257 15.82 -1.22 -9.64
C THR A 257 15.34 -0.23 -10.70
N LEU A 258 15.43 1.06 -10.42
CA LEU A 258 15.07 2.12 -11.36
C LEU A 258 16.09 2.20 -12.51
N PRO A 259 15.76 2.82 -13.66
CA PRO A 259 16.71 3.05 -14.75
C PRO A 259 17.96 3.84 -14.33
N SER A 260 17.87 4.62 -13.26
CA SER A 260 19.00 5.31 -12.63
C SER A 260 19.99 4.37 -11.91
N GLY A 261 19.66 3.08 -11.77
CA GLY A 261 20.41 2.09 -10.98
C GLY A 261 20.04 2.07 -9.50
N GLN A 262 19.21 3.00 -9.02
CA GLN A 262 18.79 3.06 -7.63
C GLN A 262 17.83 1.92 -7.28
N SER A 263 18.08 1.25 -6.17
CA SER A 263 17.15 0.26 -5.60
C SER A 263 16.11 0.94 -4.70
N VAL A 264 14.84 0.68 -4.99
CA VAL A 264 13.69 1.26 -4.27
C VAL A 264 12.66 0.17 -3.92
N TYR A 265 11.81 0.47 -2.95
CA TYR A 265 10.56 -0.23 -2.71
C TYR A 265 9.40 0.68 -3.11
N GLN A 266 8.35 0.11 -3.66
CA GLN A 266 7.17 0.87 -4.05
C GLN A 266 6.15 0.91 -2.91
N VAL A 267 5.54 2.07 -2.73
CA VAL A 267 4.51 2.30 -1.72
C VAL A 267 3.35 3.01 -2.38
N ASP A 268 2.14 2.48 -2.22
CA ASP A 268 0.90 3.14 -2.64
C ASP A 268 0.43 4.06 -1.52
N ILE A 269 0.21 5.32 -1.86
CA ILE A 269 -0.26 6.37 -0.98
C ILE A 269 -1.65 6.78 -1.45
N GLN A 270 -2.62 6.77 -0.55
CA GLN A 270 -4.03 6.94 -0.86
C GLN A 270 -4.58 8.23 -0.25
N SER A 271 -5.43 8.92 -1.02
CA SER A 271 -6.25 10.04 -0.59
C SER A 271 -7.48 10.14 -1.48
N ASP A 272 -8.64 10.50 -0.92
CA ASP A 272 -9.87 10.72 -1.68
C ASP A 272 -9.74 11.92 -2.63
N GLU A 273 -8.85 12.87 -2.33
CA GLU A 273 -8.57 14.02 -3.20
C GLU A 273 -7.86 13.60 -4.50
N LEU A 274 -7.14 12.47 -4.51
CA LEU A 274 -6.55 11.93 -5.75
C LEU A 274 -7.61 11.51 -6.76
N LEU A 275 -8.80 11.09 -6.30
CA LEU A 275 -9.91 10.70 -7.17
C LEU A 275 -10.53 11.91 -7.91
N GLN A 276 -10.28 13.12 -7.41
CA GLN A 276 -10.70 14.36 -8.08
C GLN A 276 -9.73 14.75 -9.19
N LEU A 277 -8.54 14.13 -9.25
CA LEU A 277 -7.64 14.31 -10.37
C LEU A 277 -8.22 13.61 -11.59
N SER A 278 -8.24 14.33 -12.72
CA SER A 278 -8.74 13.81 -13.99
C SER A 278 -7.67 13.13 -14.84
N LYS A 279 -6.42 13.09 -14.35
CA LYS A 279 -5.23 12.69 -15.12
C LYS A 279 -4.43 11.64 -14.36
N LEU A 280 -4.11 10.57 -15.07
CA LEU A 280 -3.14 9.58 -14.63
C LEU A 280 -1.73 9.99 -15.07
N ASP A 281 -0.74 9.30 -14.54
CA ASP A 281 0.69 9.46 -14.82
C ASP A 281 1.28 10.84 -14.47
N GLN A 282 0.59 11.61 -13.63
CA GLN A 282 1.14 12.84 -13.06
C GLN A 282 2.25 12.53 -12.07
N THR A 283 3.41 13.15 -12.23
CA THR A 283 4.53 13.04 -11.30
C THR A 283 4.32 13.92 -10.07
N GLY A 284 5.09 13.66 -9.03
CA GLY A 284 5.07 14.48 -7.84
C GLY A 284 6.05 14.01 -6.77
N GLN A 285 5.87 14.56 -5.57
CA GLN A 285 6.64 14.23 -4.37
C GLN A 285 5.71 13.88 -3.21
N ALA A 286 6.08 12.85 -2.47
CA ALA A 286 5.49 12.46 -1.20
C ALA A 286 6.46 12.79 -0.07
N ILE A 287 6.00 13.57 0.91
CA ILE A 287 6.70 13.79 2.18
C ILE A 287 6.02 12.91 3.21
N ILE A 288 6.66 11.78 3.52
CA ILE A 288 6.16 10.76 4.42
C ILE A 288 6.68 11.07 5.82
N SER A 289 5.79 11.33 6.77
CA SER A 289 6.13 11.44 8.17
C SER A 289 6.39 10.04 8.71
N THR A 290 7.64 9.75 9.06
CA THR A 290 8.00 8.47 9.65
C THR A 290 7.76 8.55 11.15
N ASN A 291 7.32 7.43 11.73
CA ASN A 291 7.24 7.27 13.18
C ASN A 291 8.64 6.99 13.76
N SER A 292 9.70 7.57 13.17
CA SER A 292 11.05 7.49 13.73
C SER A 292 10.98 8.16 15.10
N GLU A 293 10.88 7.29 16.09
CA GLU A 293 10.77 7.51 17.53
C GLU A 293 11.33 8.87 17.92
N ASN A 294 10.47 9.82 18.33
CA ASN A 294 10.80 10.94 19.22
C ASN A 294 12.29 11.35 19.25
N VAL A 295 12.91 11.64 18.09
CA VAL A 295 14.33 11.98 18.06
C VAL A 295 14.43 13.47 18.31
N ALA A 296 14.82 13.81 19.54
CA ALA A 296 15.13 15.18 19.91
C ALA A 296 16.52 15.54 19.36
N LEU A 297 16.64 16.69 18.70
CA LEU A 297 17.96 17.29 18.48
C LEU A 297 18.26 18.27 19.59
N VAL A 298 19.31 17.97 20.33
CA VAL A 298 19.80 18.84 21.40
C VAL A 298 21.20 19.31 21.05
N PRO A 299 21.64 20.49 21.49
CA PRO A 299 23.02 20.88 21.30
C PRO A 299 23.97 19.89 21.99
N ALA A 300 25.03 19.45 21.31
CA ALA A 300 25.88 18.36 21.81
C ALA A 300 26.52 18.66 23.19
N TRP A 301 26.71 19.94 23.51
CA TRP A 301 27.24 20.39 24.80
C TRP A 301 26.26 20.29 25.98
N THR A 302 24.97 20.02 25.75
CA THR A 302 24.00 19.77 26.82
C THR A 302 24.07 18.35 27.35
N VAL A 303 24.67 17.43 26.60
CA VAL A 303 24.91 16.04 27.03
C VAL A 303 26.13 15.99 27.93
N VAL A 304 25.92 15.52 29.16
CA VAL A 304 26.93 15.34 30.21
C VAL A 304 27.23 13.86 30.36
N GLY A 305 28.50 13.48 30.48
CA GLY A 305 28.90 12.08 30.71
C GLY A 305 28.70 11.14 29.50
N GLY A 306 28.07 11.62 28.42
CA GLY A 306 27.80 10.85 27.20
C GLY A 306 26.40 10.26 27.12
N ASP A 307 25.62 10.31 28.20
CA ASP A 307 24.33 9.63 28.32
C ASP A 307 23.32 10.35 29.24
N SER A 308 23.58 11.61 29.62
CA SER A 308 22.74 12.33 30.58
C SER A 308 22.54 13.79 30.19
N ILE A 309 21.36 14.36 30.44
CA ILE A 309 21.03 15.77 30.15
C ILE A 309 20.34 16.41 31.36
N TRP A 310 20.66 17.68 31.61
CA TRP A 310 19.93 18.47 32.61
C TRP A 310 18.64 19.03 32.01
N ILE A 311 17.54 18.76 32.68
CA ILE A 311 16.20 19.27 32.35
C ILE A 311 15.64 20.07 33.52
N ILE A 312 14.61 20.88 33.27
CA ILE A 312 13.83 21.56 34.30
C ILE A 312 12.51 20.82 34.49
N GLN A 313 12.30 20.29 35.70
CA GLN A 313 11.05 19.67 36.12
C GLN A 313 10.52 20.39 37.35
N ASP A 314 9.30 20.91 37.29
CA ASP A 314 8.67 21.71 38.35
C ASP A 314 9.54 22.89 38.85
N GLY A 315 10.33 23.50 37.96
CA GLY A 315 11.22 24.61 38.26
C GLY A 315 12.56 24.23 38.90
N VAL A 316 12.85 22.92 39.04
CA VAL A 316 14.09 22.40 39.61
C VAL A 316 14.91 21.68 38.53
N PRO A 317 16.24 21.90 38.44
CA PRO A 317 17.11 21.13 37.55
C PRO A 317 17.23 19.66 37.99
N GLU A 318 16.94 18.74 37.08
CA GLU A 318 17.10 17.30 37.26
C GLU A 318 18.02 16.74 36.19
N LEU A 319 18.94 15.85 36.56
CA LEU A 319 19.79 15.13 35.62
C LEU A 319 19.07 13.85 35.18
N ARG A 320 18.65 13.79 33.92
CA ARG A 320 17.94 12.65 33.35
C ARG A 320 18.86 11.84 32.44
N GLN A 321 18.84 10.52 32.56
CA GLN A 321 19.53 9.64 31.62
C GLN A 321 18.79 9.63 30.28
N VAL A 322 19.57 9.61 29.20
CA VAL A 322 19.08 9.66 27.82
C VAL A 322 19.88 8.69 26.95
N THR A 323 19.25 8.19 25.89
CA THR A 323 19.95 7.43 24.85
C THR A 323 20.31 8.37 23.71
N VAL A 324 21.61 8.51 23.43
CA VAL A 324 22.11 9.38 22.36
C VAL A 324 22.35 8.61 21.06
N GLY A 325 22.07 9.27 19.94
CA GLY A 325 22.26 8.77 18.58
C GLY A 325 23.44 9.46 17.88
N LYS A 326 23.23 9.84 16.61
CA LYS A 326 24.28 10.44 15.77
C LYS A 326 24.50 11.92 16.10
N ILE A 327 25.72 12.38 15.90
CA ILE A 327 26.11 13.79 16.03
C ILE A 327 25.99 14.46 14.66
N HIS A 328 25.29 15.59 14.60
CA HIS A 328 25.09 16.43 13.42
C HIS A 328 25.64 17.84 13.67
N GLY A 329 26.93 18.05 13.37
CA GLY A 329 27.57 19.35 13.59
C GLY A 329 27.61 19.74 15.08
N SER A 330 26.84 20.75 15.47
CA SER A 330 26.71 21.20 16.86
C SER A 330 25.58 20.52 17.65
N GLN A 331 24.80 19.65 17.01
CA GLN A 331 23.66 18.97 17.61
C GLN A 331 23.91 17.46 17.71
N ILE A 332 23.21 16.78 18.62
CA ILE A 332 23.22 15.35 18.82
C ILE A 332 21.79 14.83 18.91
N GLU A 333 21.53 13.68 18.31
CA GLU A 333 20.27 12.97 18.42
C GLU A 333 20.10 12.40 19.84
N VAL A 334 18.91 12.54 20.40
CA VAL A 334 18.46 11.84 21.61
C VAL A 334 17.24 11.02 21.22
N THR A 335 17.40 9.70 21.25
CA THR A 335 16.39 8.73 20.78
C THR A 335 15.48 8.24 21.90
N ASP A 336 15.87 8.42 23.16
CA ASP A 336 15.07 8.07 24.33
C ASP A 336 15.44 8.93 25.55
N GLY A 337 14.48 9.14 26.46
CA GLY A 337 14.65 9.88 27.71
C GLY A 337 14.24 11.37 27.68
N LEU A 338 13.70 11.88 26.57
CA LEU A 338 13.16 13.25 26.48
C LEU A 338 11.71 13.24 25.98
N SER A 339 10.93 14.21 26.44
CA SER A 339 9.53 14.49 26.11
C SER A 339 9.39 15.86 25.41
N PRO A 340 8.38 16.07 24.52
CA PRO A 340 8.10 17.36 23.87
C PRO A 340 7.96 18.56 24.82
N ASP A 341 7.49 18.32 26.05
CA ASP A 341 7.28 19.37 27.04
C ASP A 341 8.52 19.62 27.93
N ASP A 342 9.61 18.85 27.73
CA ASP A 342 10.83 19.04 28.51
C ASP A 342 11.53 20.36 28.14
N THR A 343 12.13 20.99 29.14
CA THR A 343 12.96 22.18 28.99
C THR A 343 14.38 21.83 29.39
N LEU A 344 15.34 21.96 28.47
CA LEU A 344 16.74 21.61 28.68
C LEU A 344 17.52 22.78 29.26
N VAL A 345 18.56 22.49 30.05
CA VAL A 345 19.52 23.50 30.49
C VAL A 345 20.69 23.60 29.51
N VAL A 346 20.84 24.75 28.86
CA VAL A 346 21.90 24.99 27.85
C VAL A 346 23.30 25.20 28.45
N ASN A 347 23.41 25.48 29.75
CA ASN A 347 24.69 25.59 30.45
C ASN A 347 24.75 24.66 31.68
N PRO A 348 25.00 23.35 31.47
CA PRO A 348 25.01 22.36 32.55
C PRO A 348 26.12 22.61 33.59
N LYS A 349 27.22 23.29 33.22
CA LYS A 349 28.29 23.68 34.15
C LYS A 349 27.84 24.70 35.19
N TYR A 350 26.94 25.61 34.81
CA TYR A 350 26.37 26.59 35.72
C TYR A 350 25.52 25.91 36.81
N VAL A 351 24.68 24.94 36.43
CA VAL A 351 23.88 24.15 37.38
C VAL A 351 24.78 23.38 38.34
N ALA A 352 25.80 22.68 37.84
CA ALA A 352 26.74 21.97 38.69
C ALA A 352 27.43 22.92 39.70
N SER A 353 27.79 24.14 39.30
CA SER A 353 28.45 25.13 40.18
C SER A 353 27.54 25.67 41.29
N LEU A 354 26.22 25.78 41.05
CA LEU A 354 25.26 26.19 42.07
C LEU A 354 25.15 25.15 43.20
N TRP A 355 25.25 23.86 42.87
CA TRP A 355 25.20 22.79 43.87
C TRP A 355 26.53 22.64 44.62
N TYR A 356 27.66 22.77 43.94
CA TYR A 356 28.98 22.75 44.58
C TYR A 356 29.26 23.99 45.46
N SER A 357 28.50 25.07 45.32
CA SER A 357 28.58 26.24 46.20
C SER A 357 27.61 26.20 47.39
N LEU A 358 26.70 25.24 47.39
CA LEU A 358 25.74 24.98 48.48
C LEU A 358 26.17 23.81 49.40
N LEU A 359 27.18 23.04 48.99
CA LEU A 359 27.95 22.10 49.83
C LEU A 359 29.19 22.81 50.40
#